data_AF-A0A1V6Q595-F1
#
_entry.id   AF-A0A1V6Q595-F1
#
_cell.length_a   1.000
_cell.length_b   1.000
_cell.length_c   1.000
_cell.angle_alpha   90.00
_cell.angle_beta   90.00
_cell.angle_gamma   90.00
#
_symmetry.space_group_name_H-M   'P 1'
#
loop_
_entity.id
_entity.type
_entity.pdbx_description
1 polymer ?
#
loop_
_entity_poly.entity_id
_entity_poly.type
_entity_poly.pdbx_seq_one_letter_code
_entity_poly.pdbx_strand_id
1 'polypeptide(L)'
;MKALLKDQSQLKPELFEIVPWHLAKYLWESLGKCNKQTLYMWKLMATMYPAEFPQTSPYYCLGTGSPREPLKAYMGMLNNKDFRWRAVLTLASTYCSLTDLSGIPNIKNLVALEICLSRGNRSQMDQEDVTKEQVSLQDGSVRGWVEMWQFTRALQHLRVLRIYHQHGLTTAALRSLCELPGLQLVVAYACDKITQEISSHRKPSNNILPIEGWSASRLDWLPKEKALTDLGPLLDVYKASLGTDPDADGQQKQPSTLVTNLPILEFQLPTANHNNPERVAQRAMYRPRSIVFFTRDPAMQKLDQEKKQRERGKKRSEPVEGPNPRARKAVMKDRGRDISTTLNAFF
;
A
#
# COMPACT_ATOMS: atom_id res chain seq x y z
N MET A 1 9.20 -44.80 -4.05
CA MET A 1 8.65 -43.49 -4.48
C MET A 1 7.24 -43.17 -3.94
N LYS A 2 6.21 -44.04 -4.04
CA LYS A 2 4.85 -43.70 -3.57
C LYS A 2 4.73 -43.25 -2.10
N ALA A 3 5.49 -43.86 -1.18
CA ALA A 3 5.51 -43.48 0.24
C ALA A 3 6.19 -42.11 0.47
N LEU A 4 7.30 -41.84 -0.23
CA LEU A 4 8.08 -40.60 -0.17
C LEU A 4 7.35 -39.40 -0.81
N LEU A 5 6.39 -39.67 -1.69
CA LEU A 5 5.48 -38.66 -2.25
C LEU A 5 4.22 -38.44 -1.40
N LYS A 6 3.97 -39.32 -0.43
CA LYS A 6 2.90 -39.16 0.57
C LYS A 6 3.38 -38.26 1.71
N ASP A 7 4.65 -38.37 2.10
CA ASP A 7 5.31 -37.46 3.03
C ASP A 7 6.47 -36.72 2.33
N GLN A 8 6.18 -35.49 1.90
CA GLN A 8 7.12 -34.65 1.16
C GLN A 8 8.13 -33.94 2.07
N SER A 9 8.02 -34.08 3.41
CA SER A 9 8.90 -33.39 4.36
C SER A 9 10.38 -33.80 4.24
N GLN A 10 10.64 -34.99 3.70
CA GLN A 10 11.99 -35.55 3.54
C GLN A 10 12.65 -35.18 2.20
N LEU A 11 11.91 -34.54 1.29
CA LEU A 11 12.46 -34.12 0.00
C LEU A 11 13.35 -32.89 0.22
N LYS A 12 14.64 -32.98 -0.09
CA LYS A 12 15.54 -31.83 0.06
C LYS A 12 16.00 -31.30 -1.31
N PRO A 13 16.42 -30.02 -1.39
CA PRO A 13 16.97 -29.42 -2.62
C PRO A 13 18.04 -30.28 -3.28
N GLU A 14 18.94 -30.86 -2.49
CA GLU A 14 20.10 -31.62 -2.98
C GLU A 14 19.68 -32.86 -3.78
N LEU A 15 18.49 -33.42 -3.50
CA LEU A 15 17.95 -34.57 -4.25
C LEU A 15 17.55 -34.22 -5.69
N PHE A 16 17.35 -32.93 -5.98
CA PHE A 16 16.88 -32.45 -7.29
C PHE A 16 18.00 -31.87 -8.15
N GLU A 17 19.22 -31.69 -7.62
CA GLU A 17 20.36 -31.11 -8.36
C GLU A 17 20.70 -31.89 -9.64
N ILE A 18 20.63 -33.22 -9.57
CA ILE A 18 20.92 -34.11 -10.70
C ILE A 18 19.68 -34.51 -11.49
N VAL A 19 18.49 -34.09 -11.05
CA VAL A 19 17.22 -34.50 -11.68
C VAL A 19 16.94 -33.55 -12.85
N PRO A 20 16.89 -34.03 -14.10
CA PRO A 20 16.55 -33.19 -15.24
C PRO A 20 15.14 -32.64 -15.13
N TRP A 21 14.93 -31.43 -15.66
CA TRP A 21 13.64 -30.74 -15.61
C TRP A 21 12.46 -31.59 -16.10
N HIS A 22 12.60 -32.35 -17.19
CA HIS A 22 11.50 -33.16 -17.72
C HIS A 22 10.99 -34.22 -16.71
N LEU A 23 11.86 -34.79 -15.88
CA LEU A 23 11.48 -35.72 -14.81
C LEU A 23 10.85 -34.98 -13.62
N ALA A 24 11.41 -33.84 -13.23
CA ALA A 24 10.84 -33.00 -12.18
C ALA A 24 9.44 -32.49 -12.54
N LYS A 25 9.24 -32.09 -13.79
CA LYS A 25 7.95 -31.71 -14.36
C LYS A 25 6.95 -32.87 -14.31
N TYR A 26 7.35 -34.06 -14.77
CA TYR A 26 6.51 -35.25 -14.69
C TYR A 26 6.08 -35.56 -13.24
N LEU A 27 7.01 -35.41 -12.29
CA LEU A 27 6.72 -35.58 -10.87
C LEU A 27 5.71 -34.54 -10.36
N TRP A 28 5.92 -33.26 -10.68
CA TRP A 28 5.03 -32.17 -10.31
C TRP A 28 3.60 -32.38 -10.85
N GLU A 29 3.47 -32.78 -12.12
CA GLU A 29 2.19 -33.10 -12.75
C GLU A 29 1.52 -34.31 -12.10
N SER A 30 2.29 -35.34 -11.77
CA SER A 30 1.80 -36.53 -11.07
C SER A 30 1.27 -36.20 -9.68
N LEU A 31 1.96 -35.33 -8.94
CA LEU A 31 1.47 -34.80 -7.66
C LEU A 31 0.18 -33.99 -7.83
N GLY A 32 0.06 -33.22 -8.91
CA GLY A 32 -1.15 -32.49 -9.26
C GLY A 32 -2.35 -33.41 -9.45
N LYS A 33 -2.18 -34.50 -10.23
CA LYS A 33 -3.22 -35.52 -10.44
C LYS A 33 -3.68 -36.19 -9.15
N CYS A 34 -2.85 -36.21 -8.11
CA CYS A 34 -3.17 -36.77 -6.81
C CYS A 34 -3.60 -35.74 -5.76
N ASN A 35 -3.76 -34.46 -6.10
CA ASN A 35 -4.01 -33.36 -5.16
C ASN A 35 -2.95 -33.26 -4.05
N LYS A 36 -1.69 -33.49 -4.40
CA LYS A 36 -0.54 -33.47 -3.47
C LYS A 36 0.50 -32.40 -3.83
N GLN A 37 0.10 -31.34 -4.53
CA GLN A 37 0.96 -30.17 -4.76
C GLN A 37 0.99 -29.30 -3.51
N THR A 38 1.90 -29.63 -2.59
CA THR A 38 2.09 -28.85 -1.36
C THR A 38 2.90 -27.59 -1.62
N LEU A 39 2.76 -26.60 -0.73
CA LEU A 39 3.60 -25.40 -0.74
C LEU A 39 5.09 -25.77 -0.64
N TYR A 40 5.42 -26.79 0.15
CA TYR A 40 6.80 -27.24 0.31
C TYR A 40 7.40 -27.67 -1.02
N MET A 41 6.70 -28.56 -1.74
CA MET A 41 7.15 -29.01 -3.07
C MET A 41 7.17 -27.87 -4.08
N TRP A 42 6.20 -26.94 -4.03
CA TRP A 42 6.19 -25.78 -4.90
C TRP A 42 7.44 -24.91 -4.71
N LYS A 43 7.82 -24.62 -3.46
CA LYS A 43 9.04 -23.87 -3.14
C LYS A 43 10.30 -24.60 -3.58
N LEU A 44 10.33 -25.92 -3.38
CA LEU A 44 11.44 -26.77 -3.79
C LEU A 44 11.65 -26.67 -5.31
N MET A 45 10.59 -26.87 -6.10
CA MET A 45 10.65 -26.77 -7.56
C MET A 45 11.01 -25.36 -8.04
N ALA A 46 10.45 -24.31 -7.42
CA ALA A 46 10.79 -22.92 -7.73
C ALA A 46 12.26 -22.57 -7.43
N THR A 47 12.85 -23.23 -6.43
CA THR A 47 14.26 -23.02 -6.06
C THR A 47 15.20 -23.77 -7.00
N MET A 48 14.87 -25.02 -7.34
CA MET A 48 15.73 -25.90 -8.13
C MET A 48 15.65 -25.66 -9.64
N TYR A 49 14.50 -25.22 -10.14
CA TYR A 49 14.26 -25.00 -11.58
C TYR A 49 13.74 -23.58 -11.85
N PRO A 50 14.52 -22.54 -11.54
CA PRO A 50 14.05 -21.15 -11.62
C PRO A 50 13.77 -20.66 -13.05
N ALA A 51 14.31 -21.32 -14.09
CA ALA A 51 14.08 -20.92 -15.48
C ALA A 51 12.80 -21.53 -16.06
N GLU A 52 12.47 -22.76 -15.67
CA GLU A 52 11.40 -23.56 -16.27
C GLU A 52 10.15 -23.63 -15.41
N PHE A 53 10.30 -23.74 -14.08
CA PHE A 53 9.16 -23.90 -13.18
C PHE A 53 8.16 -22.74 -13.22
N PRO A 54 8.57 -21.46 -13.36
CA PRO A 54 7.61 -20.35 -13.43
C PRO A 54 6.64 -20.46 -14.62
N GLN A 55 7.03 -21.14 -15.70
CA GLN A 55 6.17 -21.37 -16.86
C GLN A 55 5.12 -22.45 -16.60
N THR A 56 5.42 -23.39 -15.69
CA THR A 56 4.55 -24.53 -15.35
C THR A 56 3.62 -24.20 -14.19
N SER A 57 4.12 -23.50 -13.17
CA SER A 57 3.35 -23.08 -12.01
C SER A 57 3.72 -21.63 -11.64
N PRO A 58 3.23 -20.65 -12.40
CA PRO A 58 3.56 -19.23 -12.18
C PRO A 58 2.99 -18.68 -10.87
N TYR A 59 2.02 -19.36 -10.29
CA TYR A 59 1.24 -18.89 -9.15
C TYR A 59 0.85 -20.01 -8.22
N TYR A 60 0.98 -19.77 -6.91
CA TYR A 60 0.47 -20.62 -5.84
C TYR A 60 -0.25 -19.78 -4.80
N CYS A 61 -1.44 -20.20 -4.42
CA CYS A 61 -2.25 -19.51 -3.42
C CYS A 61 -2.47 -20.38 -2.19
N LEU A 62 -2.16 -19.84 -1.02
CA LEU A 62 -2.53 -20.42 0.26
C LEU A 62 -3.63 -19.55 0.89
N GLY A 63 -4.88 -19.91 0.66
CA GLY A 63 -6.03 -19.34 1.33
C GLY A 63 -6.41 -20.17 2.54
N THR A 64 -6.61 -19.54 3.71
CA THR A 64 -7.16 -20.22 4.89
C THR A 64 -8.41 -19.52 5.39
N GLY A 65 -9.42 -20.30 5.80
CA GLY A 65 -10.68 -19.81 6.38
C GLY A 65 -10.54 -19.28 7.81
N SER A 66 -9.46 -19.63 8.50
CA SER A 66 -9.04 -19.05 9.77
C SER A 66 -7.55 -19.39 10.01
N PRO A 67 -6.78 -18.55 10.71
CA PRO A 67 -5.42 -18.92 11.07
C PRO A 67 -5.44 -20.13 12.03
N ARG A 68 -4.78 -21.22 11.64
CA ARG A 68 -4.57 -22.40 12.52
C ARG A 68 -3.26 -22.33 13.28
N GLU A 69 -2.34 -21.52 12.79
CA GLU A 69 -1.02 -21.25 13.36
C GLU A 69 -0.88 -19.74 13.65
N PRO A 70 0.09 -19.32 14.47
CA PRO A 70 0.42 -17.91 14.61
C PRO A 70 0.75 -17.27 13.27
N LEU A 71 0.32 -16.02 13.04
CA LEU A 71 0.55 -15.30 11.78
C LEU A 71 2.02 -15.20 11.39
N LYS A 72 2.91 -15.11 12.38
CA LYS A 72 4.36 -15.20 12.20
C LYS A 72 4.80 -16.44 11.41
N ALA A 73 4.18 -17.60 11.62
CA ALA A 73 4.50 -18.82 10.88
C ALA A 73 4.13 -18.68 9.39
N TYR A 74 2.94 -18.17 9.08
CA TYR A 74 2.51 -17.91 7.70
C TYR A 74 3.38 -16.86 7.00
N MET A 75 3.71 -15.76 7.67
CA MET A 75 4.63 -14.75 7.14
C MET A 75 6.04 -15.33 6.92
N GLY A 76 6.51 -16.20 7.82
CA GLY A 76 7.74 -16.96 7.65
C GLY A 76 7.72 -17.86 6.40
N MET A 77 6.57 -18.45 6.07
CA MET A 77 6.41 -19.21 4.83
C MET A 77 6.46 -18.35 3.56
N LEU A 78 6.05 -17.08 3.60
CA LEU A 78 6.15 -16.22 2.43
C LEU A 78 7.58 -15.77 2.14
N ASN A 79 8.36 -15.60 3.21
CA ASN A 79 9.70 -15.04 3.12
C ASN A 79 10.64 -15.94 2.31
N ASN A 80 11.41 -15.31 1.42
CA ASN A 80 12.49 -15.94 0.68
C ASN A 80 13.69 -15.01 0.65
N LYS A 81 14.81 -15.44 1.24
CA LYS A 81 16.06 -14.67 1.26
C LYS A 81 16.77 -14.64 -0.10
N ASP A 82 16.60 -15.68 -0.90
CA ASP A 82 17.21 -15.85 -2.22
C ASP A 82 16.31 -15.34 -3.36
N PHE A 83 15.20 -14.68 -3.03
CA PHE A 83 14.25 -14.08 -3.96
C PHE A 83 13.77 -15.01 -5.09
N ARG A 84 13.57 -16.30 -4.81
CA ARG A 84 13.09 -17.29 -5.81
C ARG A 84 11.61 -17.16 -6.18
N TRP A 85 10.84 -16.38 -5.43
CA TRP A 85 9.45 -16.06 -5.71
C TRP A 85 9.09 -14.70 -5.14
N ARG A 86 8.00 -14.12 -5.64
CA ARG A 86 7.39 -12.88 -5.14
C ARG A 86 6.29 -13.21 -4.15
N ALA A 87 6.17 -12.45 -3.08
CA ALA A 87 5.14 -12.65 -2.07
C ALA A 87 4.01 -11.62 -2.21
N VAL A 88 2.77 -12.11 -2.24
CA VAL A 88 1.55 -11.32 -2.13
C VAL A 88 0.86 -11.69 -0.82
N LEU A 89 0.49 -10.69 -0.03
CA LEU A 89 -0.06 -10.91 1.31
C LEU A 89 -1.40 -10.17 1.45
N THR A 90 -2.45 -10.91 1.78
CA THR A 90 -3.76 -10.37 2.13
C THR A 90 -4.09 -10.76 3.56
N LEU A 91 -4.26 -9.76 4.44
CA LEU A 91 -4.52 -9.95 5.86
C LEU A 91 -5.83 -9.28 6.28
N ALA A 92 -6.63 -10.01 7.07
CA ALA A 92 -7.68 -9.40 7.88
C ALA A 92 -7.08 -9.03 9.25
N SER A 93 -7.11 -7.75 9.60
CA SER A 93 -6.51 -7.25 10.85
C SER A 93 -7.24 -7.74 12.10
N THR A 94 -8.45 -8.29 11.96
CA THR A 94 -9.18 -9.01 13.02
C THR A 94 -8.43 -10.23 13.55
N TYR A 95 -7.52 -10.80 12.76
CA TYR A 95 -6.69 -11.93 13.16
C TYR A 95 -5.24 -11.52 13.49
N CYS A 96 -4.93 -10.23 13.42
CA CYS A 96 -3.57 -9.72 13.58
C CYS A 96 -3.40 -9.10 14.97
N SER A 97 -2.27 -9.35 15.60
CA SER A 97 -1.77 -8.51 16.70
C SER A 97 -0.98 -7.31 16.15
N LEU A 98 -0.66 -6.33 17.00
CA LEU A 98 0.24 -5.23 16.63
C LEU A 98 1.63 -5.73 16.25
N THR A 99 2.10 -6.81 16.88
CA THR A 99 3.41 -7.41 16.59
C THR A 99 3.41 -8.13 15.23
N ASP A 100 2.28 -8.69 14.82
CA ASP A 100 2.14 -9.25 13.46
C ASP A 100 2.22 -8.14 12.40
N LEU A 101 1.51 -7.02 12.60
CA LEU A 101 1.55 -5.89 11.68
C LEU A 101 2.94 -5.24 11.60
N SER A 102 3.63 -5.09 12.73
CA SER A 102 5.01 -4.58 12.73
C SER A 102 6.02 -5.58 12.15
N GLY A 103 5.67 -6.87 12.10
CA GLY A 103 6.49 -7.95 11.54
C GLY A 103 6.45 -8.07 10.01
N ILE A 104 5.49 -7.44 9.32
CA ILE A 104 5.33 -7.50 7.86
C ILE A 104 6.63 -7.16 7.07
N PRO A 105 7.42 -6.13 7.44
CA PRO A 105 8.65 -5.80 6.71
C PRO A 105 9.74 -6.88 6.76
N ASN A 106 9.57 -7.93 7.57
CA ASN A 106 10.47 -9.10 7.57
C ASN A 106 10.32 -9.98 6.33
N ILE A 107 9.23 -9.84 5.57
CA ILE A 107 9.02 -10.54 4.30
C ILE A 107 9.78 -9.79 3.21
N LYS A 108 11.00 -10.24 2.89
CA LYS A 108 11.92 -9.47 2.05
C LYS A 108 11.49 -9.39 0.59
N ASN A 109 10.79 -10.40 0.10
CA ASN A 109 10.29 -10.54 -1.26
C ASN A 109 8.82 -10.07 -1.43
N LEU A 110 8.28 -9.27 -0.49
CA LEU A 110 6.91 -8.76 -0.54
C LEU A 110 6.74 -7.73 -1.66
N VAL A 111 5.76 -7.95 -2.54
CA VAL A 111 5.48 -7.08 -3.70
C VAL A 111 4.11 -6.41 -3.68
N ALA A 112 3.14 -7.02 -3.00
CA ALA A 112 1.80 -6.47 -2.85
C ALA A 112 1.22 -6.86 -1.49
N LEU A 113 0.53 -5.92 -0.85
CA LEU A 113 -0.02 -6.05 0.49
C LEU A 113 -1.44 -5.49 0.54
N GLU A 114 -2.38 -6.27 1.08
CA GLU A 114 -3.72 -5.82 1.44
C GLU A 114 -3.97 -6.06 2.93
N ILE A 115 -4.41 -5.02 3.65
CA ILE A 115 -4.77 -5.08 5.06
C ILE A 115 -6.20 -4.56 5.23
N CYS A 116 -7.06 -5.42 5.74
CA CYS A 116 -8.49 -5.17 5.84
C CYS A 116 -8.94 -5.32 7.29
N LEU A 117 -9.53 -4.27 7.87
CA LEU A 117 -10.27 -4.46 9.12
C LEU A 117 -11.64 -5.02 8.77
N SER A 118 -11.81 -6.32 8.97
CA SER A 118 -13.10 -6.98 8.74
C SER A 118 -14.12 -6.45 9.74
N ARG A 119 -15.19 -5.83 9.22
CA ARG A 119 -16.41 -5.57 9.98
C ARG A 119 -17.17 -6.88 10.10
N GLY A 120 -16.67 -7.82 10.90
CA GLY A 120 -17.34 -9.09 11.10
C GLY A 120 -18.79 -8.85 11.52
N ASN A 121 -19.74 -9.50 10.85
CA ASN A 121 -21.02 -9.81 11.47
C ASN A 121 -20.68 -10.58 12.75
N ARG A 122 -20.96 -9.98 13.91
CA ARG A 122 -20.74 -10.51 15.26
C ARG A 122 -21.47 -11.84 15.54
N SER A 123 -22.09 -12.47 14.54
CA SER A 123 -23.04 -13.56 14.68
C SER A 123 -22.44 -14.97 14.57
N GLN A 124 -21.13 -15.13 14.33
CA GLN A 124 -20.48 -16.44 14.22
C GLN A 124 -19.12 -16.55 14.94
N MET A 125 -18.72 -15.53 15.71
CA MET A 125 -17.60 -15.70 16.64
C MET A 125 -18.20 -16.28 17.93
N ASP A 126 -17.78 -17.50 18.28
CA ASP A 126 -18.06 -18.08 19.59
C ASP A 126 -17.70 -17.06 20.68
N GLN A 127 -18.54 -16.99 21.72
CA GLN A 127 -18.55 -15.93 22.74
C GLN A 127 -17.24 -15.78 23.53
N GLU A 128 -16.24 -16.65 23.31
CA GLU A 128 -14.94 -16.60 23.97
C GLU A 128 -13.92 -15.65 23.30
N ASP A 129 -14.11 -15.25 22.04
CA ASP A 129 -13.14 -14.41 21.30
C ASP A 129 -13.52 -12.91 21.26
N VAL A 130 -14.59 -12.52 21.96
CA VAL A 130 -15.18 -11.15 21.97
C VAL A 130 -14.31 -10.12 22.72
N THR A 131 -13.22 -10.54 23.36
CA THR A 131 -12.32 -9.67 24.14
C THR A 131 -11.05 -9.25 23.41
N LYS A 132 -10.78 -9.74 22.19
CA LYS A 132 -9.65 -9.24 21.40
C LYS A 132 -10.01 -7.87 20.83
N GLU A 133 -9.45 -6.81 21.43
CA GLU A 133 -9.47 -5.47 20.85
C GLU A 133 -9.07 -5.55 19.37
N GLN A 134 -9.97 -5.10 18.50
CA GLN A 134 -9.70 -5.11 17.07
C GLN A 134 -8.47 -4.25 16.77
N VAL A 135 -7.39 -4.90 16.35
CA VAL A 135 -6.17 -4.19 16.01
C VAL A 135 -6.36 -3.48 14.68
N SER A 136 -6.28 -2.16 14.72
CA SER A 136 -6.23 -1.30 13.54
C SER A 136 -4.80 -0.86 13.28
N LEU A 137 -4.40 -0.83 12.02
CA LEU A 137 -3.13 -0.27 11.57
C LEU A 137 -3.07 1.22 11.94
N GLN A 138 -1.99 1.63 12.61
CA GLN A 138 -1.78 3.01 13.06
C GLN A 138 -0.61 3.65 12.31
N ASP A 139 -0.55 4.98 12.33
CA ASP A 139 0.54 5.74 11.69
C ASP A 139 1.92 5.33 12.23
N GLY A 140 2.01 4.99 13.52
CA GLY A 140 3.24 4.50 14.15
C GLY A 140 3.75 3.18 13.56
N SER A 141 2.85 2.26 13.20
CA SER A 141 3.22 1.00 12.54
C SER A 141 3.82 1.26 11.15
N VAL A 142 3.17 2.14 10.37
CA VAL A 142 3.63 2.54 9.04
C VAL A 142 4.97 3.26 9.11
N ARG A 143 5.15 4.14 10.09
CA ARG A 143 6.44 4.79 10.35
C ARG A 143 7.53 3.76 10.69
N GLY A 144 7.24 2.79 11.55
CA GLY A 144 8.18 1.70 11.86
C GLY A 144 8.58 0.88 10.64
N TRP A 145 7.67 0.67 9.67
CA TRP A 145 8.01 0.01 8.41
C TRP A 145 9.01 0.81 7.57
N VAL A 146 8.85 2.14 7.54
CA VAL A 146 9.73 3.05 6.81
C VAL A 146 11.10 3.14 7.48
N GLU A 147 11.15 3.18 8.81
CA GLU A 147 12.39 3.09 9.57
C GLU A 147 13.12 1.76 9.25
N MET A 148 12.41 0.64 9.23
CA MET A 148 12.97 -0.67 8.82
C MET A 148 13.50 -0.67 7.38
N TRP A 149 12.85 0.05 6.46
CA TRP A 149 13.34 0.25 5.10
C TRP A 149 14.69 0.97 5.09
N GLN A 150 14.83 2.06 5.86
CA GLN A 150 16.07 2.84 5.93
C GLN A 150 17.25 2.01 6.45
N PHE A 151 17.03 1.15 7.45
CA PHE A 151 18.09 0.32 8.04
C PHE A 151 18.36 -0.99 7.31
N THR A 152 17.32 -1.69 6.85
CA THR A 152 17.44 -3.09 6.38
C THR A 152 16.95 -3.31 4.95
N ARG A 153 16.62 -2.23 4.24
CA ARG A 153 15.99 -2.28 2.90
C ARG A 153 14.71 -3.13 2.88
N ALA A 154 13.98 -3.18 4.00
CA ALA A 154 12.68 -3.84 4.08
C ALA A 154 11.66 -3.20 3.14
N LEU A 155 10.71 -3.98 2.63
CA LEU A 155 9.64 -3.52 1.71
C LEU A 155 10.12 -2.83 0.42
N GLN A 156 11.39 -3.01 0.04
CA GLN A 156 11.95 -2.35 -1.14
C GLN A 156 11.25 -2.72 -2.45
N HIS A 157 10.61 -3.89 -2.50
CA HIS A 157 9.90 -4.40 -3.67
C HIS A 157 8.38 -4.21 -3.58
N LEU A 158 7.86 -3.65 -2.48
CA LEU A 158 6.43 -3.43 -2.30
C LEU A 158 5.96 -2.37 -3.30
N ARG A 159 5.10 -2.74 -4.25
CA ARG A 159 4.56 -1.83 -5.28
C ARG A 159 3.13 -1.41 -5.05
N VAL A 160 2.31 -2.30 -4.48
CA VAL A 160 0.88 -2.07 -4.26
C VAL A 160 0.54 -2.27 -2.79
N LEU A 161 -0.11 -1.27 -2.18
CA LEU A 161 -0.61 -1.33 -0.81
C LEU A 161 -2.11 -1.00 -0.79
N ARG A 162 -2.92 -1.89 -0.25
CA ARG A 162 -4.36 -1.68 -0.05
C ARG A 162 -4.69 -1.67 1.43
N ILE A 163 -5.42 -0.65 1.84
CA ILE A 163 -5.74 -0.43 3.23
C ILE A 163 -7.23 -0.15 3.36
N TYR A 164 -7.96 -1.10 3.93
CA TYR A 164 -9.40 -1.02 4.06
C TYR A 164 -9.82 -0.92 5.52
N HIS A 165 -10.73 0.00 5.80
CA HIS A 165 -11.36 0.21 7.11
C HIS A 165 -10.38 0.49 8.26
N GLN A 166 -9.20 1.05 7.97
CA GLN A 166 -8.24 1.42 9.00
C GLN A 166 -8.54 2.84 9.50
N HIS A 167 -9.28 2.93 10.59
CA HIS A 167 -9.74 4.20 11.18
C HIS A 167 -8.63 4.94 11.95
N GLY A 168 -7.57 4.23 12.34
CA GLY A 168 -6.41 4.81 13.02
C GLY A 168 -5.56 5.72 12.15
N LEU A 169 -5.46 5.40 10.85
CA LEU A 169 -4.52 6.04 9.92
C LEU A 169 -4.92 7.46 9.53
N THR A 170 -3.92 8.32 9.43
CA THR A 170 -4.04 9.69 8.92
C THR A 170 -3.22 9.88 7.64
N THR A 171 -3.25 11.08 7.07
CA THR A 171 -2.37 11.46 5.96
C THR A 171 -0.88 11.45 6.34
N ALA A 172 -0.54 11.47 7.64
CA ALA A 172 0.85 11.30 8.09
C ALA A 172 1.44 9.94 7.67
N ALA A 173 0.65 8.87 7.69
CA ALA A 173 1.08 7.57 7.17
C ALA A 173 1.43 7.63 5.68
N LEU A 174 0.68 8.40 4.88
CA LEU A 174 0.97 8.58 3.45
C LEU A 174 2.31 9.28 3.24
N ARG A 175 2.61 10.31 4.03
CA ARG A 175 3.92 10.98 3.99
C ARG A 175 5.06 10.00 4.23
N SER A 176 4.93 9.13 5.23
CA SER A 176 5.93 8.09 5.51
C SER A 176 6.05 7.11 4.35
N LEU A 177 4.91 6.62 3.82
CA LEU A 177 4.90 5.68 2.68
C LEU A 177 5.55 6.23 1.42
N CYS A 178 5.60 7.56 1.24
CA CYS A 178 6.30 8.19 0.14
C CYS A 178 7.81 7.89 0.13
N GLU A 179 8.40 7.52 1.27
CA GLU A 179 9.82 7.16 1.38
C GLU A 179 10.15 5.76 0.85
N LEU A 180 9.14 4.89 0.66
CA LEU A 180 9.33 3.54 0.12
C LEU A 180 9.46 3.60 -1.41
N PRO A 181 10.65 3.39 -2.00
CA PRO A 181 10.91 3.71 -3.41
C PRO A 181 10.11 2.84 -4.38
N GLY A 182 9.88 1.57 -4.04
CA GLY A 182 9.14 0.63 -4.88
C GLY A 182 7.63 0.89 -4.92
N LEU A 183 7.08 1.63 -3.95
CA LEU A 183 5.63 1.76 -3.76
C LEU A 183 5.03 2.71 -4.78
N GLN A 184 4.18 2.19 -5.67
CA GLN A 184 3.59 2.93 -6.79
C GLN A 184 2.12 3.28 -6.58
N LEU A 185 1.39 2.40 -5.92
CA LEU A 185 -0.06 2.53 -5.72
C LEU A 185 -0.42 2.25 -4.25
N VAL A 186 -1.12 3.21 -3.64
CA VAL A 186 -1.84 2.99 -2.38
C VAL A 186 -3.34 3.17 -2.62
N VAL A 187 -4.15 2.22 -2.16
CA VAL A 187 -5.61 2.32 -2.20
C VAL A 187 -6.12 2.37 -0.77
N ALA A 188 -6.80 3.46 -0.41
CA ALA A 188 -7.48 3.58 0.87
C ALA A 188 -8.99 3.47 0.66
N TYR A 189 -9.65 2.55 1.37
CA TYR A 189 -11.10 2.41 1.38
C TYR A 189 -11.65 2.60 2.79
N ALA A 190 -12.58 3.52 2.94
CA ALA A 190 -13.29 3.79 4.20
C ALA A 190 -12.35 3.91 5.42
N CYS A 191 -11.20 4.55 5.20
CA CYS A 191 -10.29 5.00 6.24
C CYS A 191 -10.69 6.43 6.62
N ASP A 192 -11.50 6.59 7.67
CA ASP A 192 -12.28 7.82 7.91
C ASP A 192 -11.44 9.09 7.86
N LYS A 193 -10.33 9.16 8.60
CA LYS A 193 -9.49 10.37 8.66
C LYS A 193 -8.88 10.72 7.30
N ILE A 194 -8.40 9.73 6.54
CA ILE A 194 -7.86 9.94 5.19
C ILE A 194 -8.98 10.36 4.21
N THR A 195 -10.10 9.65 4.23
CA THR A 195 -11.22 9.90 3.30
C THR A 195 -11.91 11.23 3.57
N GLN A 196 -12.02 11.66 4.84
CA GLN A 196 -12.57 12.95 5.24
C GLN A 196 -11.66 14.11 4.79
N GLU A 197 -10.35 13.98 5.00
CA GLU A 197 -9.38 14.99 4.56
C GLU A 197 -9.46 15.22 3.05
N ILE A 198 -9.64 14.17 2.27
CA ILE A 198 -9.73 14.28 0.80
C ILE A 198 -11.13 14.74 0.37
N SER A 199 -12.17 14.39 1.12
CA SER A 199 -13.54 14.79 0.82
C SER A 199 -13.83 16.26 1.16
N SER A 200 -13.04 16.89 2.04
CA SER A 200 -13.12 18.33 2.31
C SER A 200 -12.72 19.17 1.08
N HIS A 201 -11.95 18.58 0.17
CA HIS A 201 -11.51 19.22 -1.06
C HIS A 201 -12.56 19.07 -2.18
N ARG A 202 -12.76 20.15 -2.95
CA ARG A 202 -13.56 20.10 -4.18
C ARG A 202 -12.82 19.33 -5.27
N LYS A 203 -13.56 18.73 -6.20
CA LYS A 203 -13.00 18.01 -7.35
C LYS A 203 -12.08 18.96 -8.15
N PRO A 204 -10.77 18.66 -8.26
CA PRO A 204 -9.85 19.47 -9.05
C PRO A 204 -10.10 19.25 -10.54
N SER A 205 -9.72 20.22 -11.38
CA SER A 205 -9.96 20.20 -12.84
C SER A 205 -9.27 19.02 -13.55
N ASN A 206 -8.10 18.61 -13.04
CA ASN A 206 -7.33 17.47 -13.55
C ASN A 206 -7.65 16.14 -12.83
N ASN A 207 -8.67 16.10 -11.96
CA ASN A 207 -9.04 14.93 -11.16
C ASN A 207 -7.94 14.42 -10.18
N ILE A 208 -6.89 15.20 -9.94
CA ILE A 208 -5.74 14.85 -9.09
C ILE A 208 -5.52 15.92 -8.03
N LEU A 209 -5.48 15.51 -6.76
CA LEU A 209 -5.18 16.32 -5.60
C LEU A 209 -3.78 15.96 -5.08
N PRO A 210 -2.78 16.86 -5.12
CA PRO A 210 -1.49 16.61 -4.49
C PRO A 210 -1.65 16.61 -2.95
N ILE A 211 -1.24 15.54 -2.29
CA ILE A 211 -1.28 15.39 -0.84
C ILE A 211 -0.11 14.57 -0.33
N GLU A 212 0.68 15.14 0.57
CA GLU A 212 1.79 14.42 1.23
C GLU A 212 2.76 13.70 0.29
N GLY A 213 3.05 14.29 -0.87
CA GLY A 213 3.92 13.69 -1.90
C GLY A 213 3.22 12.66 -2.80
N TRP A 214 1.91 12.49 -2.68
CA TRP A 214 1.10 11.61 -3.53
C TRP A 214 0.18 12.41 -4.44
N SER A 215 -0.10 11.85 -5.61
CA SER A 215 -1.24 12.25 -6.43
C SER A 215 -2.47 11.46 -6.00
N ALA A 216 -3.35 12.10 -5.25
CA ALA A 216 -4.58 11.50 -4.78
C ALA A 216 -5.74 11.71 -5.77
N SER A 217 -6.46 10.65 -6.07
CA SER A 217 -7.69 10.70 -6.85
C SER A 217 -8.78 9.91 -6.16
N ARG A 218 -9.95 10.53 -5.96
CA ARG A 218 -11.13 9.84 -5.47
C ARG A 218 -11.79 9.05 -6.60
N LEU A 219 -12.45 7.94 -6.30
CA LEU A 219 -13.03 7.05 -7.32
C LEU A 219 -14.01 7.76 -8.26
N ASP A 220 -14.85 8.67 -7.74
CA ASP A 220 -15.81 9.45 -8.52
C ASP A 220 -15.15 10.54 -9.40
N TRP A 221 -13.84 10.76 -9.25
CA TRP A 221 -13.08 11.64 -10.13
C TRP A 221 -12.47 10.89 -11.31
N LEU A 222 -12.37 9.56 -11.22
CA LEU A 222 -11.74 8.72 -12.24
C LEU A 222 -12.75 8.13 -13.22
N PRO A 223 -12.32 7.81 -14.47
CA PRO A 223 -13.10 6.98 -15.36
C PRO A 223 -13.38 5.61 -14.73
N LYS A 224 -14.63 5.13 -14.85
CA LYS A 224 -15.07 3.87 -14.22
C LYS A 224 -14.19 2.67 -14.59
N GLU A 225 -13.77 2.57 -15.83
CA GLU A 225 -12.95 1.46 -16.34
C GLU A 225 -11.61 1.37 -15.60
N LYS A 226 -10.83 2.46 -15.59
CA LYS A 226 -9.56 2.54 -14.88
C LYS A 226 -9.72 2.29 -13.38
N ALA A 227 -10.73 2.89 -12.79
CA ALA A 227 -11.09 2.72 -11.39
C ALA A 227 -11.36 1.26 -11.00
N LEU A 228 -12.09 0.52 -11.84
CA LEU A 228 -12.39 -0.90 -11.59
C LEU A 228 -11.16 -1.79 -11.79
N THR A 229 -10.29 -1.46 -12.74
CA THR A 229 -9.00 -2.15 -12.92
C THR A 229 -8.14 -2.02 -11.66
N ASP A 230 -7.97 -0.80 -11.13
CA ASP A 230 -7.14 -0.55 -9.94
C ASP A 230 -7.76 -1.11 -8.65
N LEU A 231 -9.06 -1.44 -8.65
CA LEU A 231 -9.78 -2.12 -7.56
C LEU A 231 -9.96 -3.62 -7.75
N GLY A 232 -9.52 -4.20 -8.87
CA GLY A 232 -9.63 -5.63 -9.17
C GLY A 232 -8.85 -6.52 -8.20
N PRO A 233 -8.67 -7.82 -8.47
CA PRO A 233 -7.86 -8.70 -7.63
C PRO A 233 -6.46 -8.13 -7.38
N LEU A 234 -5.97 -8.17 -6.13
CA LEU A 234 -4.67 -7.58 -5.75
C LEU A 234 -3.52 -8.05 -6.66
N LEU A 235 -3.52 -9.34 -6.98
CA LEU A 235 -2.54 -9.95 -7.88
C LEU A 235 -2.54 -9.32 -9.27
N ASP A 236 -3.71 -9.05 -9.84
CA ASP A 236 -3.85 -8.52 -11.19
C ASP A 236 -3.42 -7.05 -11.23
N VAL A 237 -3.74 -6.29 -10.18
CA VAL A 237 -3.26 -4.90 -10.03
C VAL A 237 -1.74 -4.85 -9.89
N TYR A 238 -1.16 -5.78 -9.13
CA TYR A 238 0.29 -5.92 -9.08
C TYR A 238 0.88 -6.25 -10.45
N LYS A 239 0.32 -7.23 -11.19
CA LYS A 239 0.80 -7.57 -12.54
C LYS A 239 0.69 -6.39 -13.51
N ALA A 240 -0.40 -5.64 -13.46
CA ALA A 240 -0.58 -4.43 -14.27
C ALA A 240 0.48 -3.36 -13.96
N SER A 241 0.89 -3.22 -12.68
CA SER A 241 1.98 -2.31 -12.31
C SER A 241 3.32 -2.68 -12.98
N LEU A 242 3.55 -3.96 -13.28
CA LEU A 242 4.78 -4.41 -13.96
C LEU A 242 4.80 -4.00 -15.44
N GLY A 243 3.62 -3.93 -16.08
CA GLY A 243 3.49 -3.55 -17.49
C GLY A 243 3.61 -2.04 -17.75
N THR A 244 3.59 -1.21 -16.70
CA THR A 244 3.74 0.26 -16.80
C THR A 244 5.21 0.72 -16.86
N ASP A 245 6.15 -0.21 -17.09
CA ASP A 245 7.58 0.05 -17.35
C ASP A 245 7.91 0.07 -18.87
N PRO A 246 7.27 0.97 -19.64
CA PRO A 246 8.08 1.76 -20.55
C PRO A 246 7.65 3.23 -20.57
N ASP A 247 8.61 4.15 -20.45
CA ASP A 247 8.44 5.51 -20.98
C ASP A 247 9.35 5.68 -22.19
N ALA A 248 8.78 6.24 -23.25
CA ALA A 248 9.43 6.60 -24.50
C ALA A 248 10.51 7.71 -24.35
N ASP A 249 10.78 8.18 -23.12
CA ASP A 249 11.66 9.32 -22.83
C ASP A 249 12.95 8.95 -22.07
N GLY A 250 13.34 7.67 -22.00
CA GLY A 250 14.69 7.28 -21.57
C GLY A 250 15.08 7.64 -20.13
N GLN A 251 14.17 8.13 -19.29
CA GLN A 251 14.41 8.28 -17.86
C GLN A 251 14.10 6.97 -17.15
N GLN A 252 15.15 6.28 -16.73
CA GLN A 252 15.09 5.06 -15.92
C GLN A 252 14.27 5.30 -14.64
N LYS A 253 12.99 4.94 -14.65
CA LYS A 253 12.30 4.52 -13.43
C LYS A 253 13.09 3.35 -12.86
N GLN A 254 13.44 3.40 -11.58
CA GLN A 254 14.16 2.31 -10.91
C GLN A 254 13.45 1.00 -11.24
N PRO A 255 14.05 0.11 -12.06
CA PRO A 255 13.42 -1.15 -12.39
C PRO A 255 13.20 -1.90 -11.08
N SER A 256 12.08 -2.60 -10.96
CA SER A 256 11.89 -3.50 -9.83
C SER A 256 13.12 -4.40 -9.74
N THR A 257 13.85 -4.35 -8.62
CA THR A 257 15.08 -5.12 -8.42
C THR A 257 14.88 -6.63 -8.48
N LEU A 258 13.62 -7.10 -8.47
CA LEU A 258 13.26 -8.48 -8.70
C LEU A 258 13.03 -8.78 -10.18
N VAL A 259 13.61 -9.88 -10.64
CA VAL A 259 13.39 -10.43 -11.98
C VAL A 259 11.89 -10.59 -12.26
N THR A 260 11.44 -10.11 -13.43
CA THR A 260 10.03 -10.09 -13.87
C THR A 260 9.39 -11.46 -13.96
N ASN A 261 10.18 -12.48 -14.28
CA ASN A 261 9.73 -13.86 -14.51
C ASN A 261 9.72 -14.76 -13.26
N LEU A 262 9.67 -14.17 -12.05
CA LEU A 262 9.58 -14.97 -10.82
C LEU A 262 8.16 -15.44 -10.56
N PRO A 263 7.98 -16.68 -10.07
CA PRO A 263 6.67 -17.18 -9.72
C PRO A 263 6.15 -16.45 -8.47
N ILE A 264 4.83 -16.46 -8.29
CA ILE A 264 4.15 -15.68 -7.25
C ILE A 264 3.55 -16.63 -6.21
N LEU A 265 3.92 -16.41 -4.95
CA LEU A 265 3.31 -17.05 -3.81
C LEU A 265 2.39 -16.06 -3.10
N GLU A 266 1.11 -16.38 -3.04
CA GLU A 266 0.10 -15.58 -2.36
C GLU A 266 -0.38 -16.27 -1.09
N PHE A 267 -0.50 -15.50 -0.01
CA PHE A 267 -1.19 -15.92 1.20
C PHE A 267 -2.39 -15.02 1.46
N GLN A 268 -3.56 -15.63 1.68
CA GLN A 268 -4.80 -14.93 1.97
C GLN A 268 -5.41 -15.45 3.27
N LEU A 269 -5.58 -14.54 4.23
CA LEU A 269 -6.53 -14.73 5.32
C LEU A 269 -7.94 -14.36 4.85
N PRO A 270 -9.00 -14.81 5.55
CA PRO A 270 -10.37 -14.50 5.19
C PRO A 270 -10.57 -13.00 5.39
N THR A 271 -10.60 -12.26 4.28
CA THR A 271 -11.10 -10.90 4.23
C THR A 271 -12.54 -10.94 3.72
N ALA A 272 -13.22 -9.79 3.67
CA ALA A 272 -14.55 -9.70 3.08
C ALA A 272 -14.51 -9.84 1.54
N ASN A 273 -13.83 -10.87 1.02
CA ASN A 273 -13.55 -11.16 -0.39
C ASN A 273 -13.53 -9.90 -1.26
N HIS A 274 -12.60 -9.00 -0.94
CA HIS A 274 -12.46 -7.73 -1.65
C HIS A 274 -11.92 -7.89 -3.07
N ASN A 275 -11.53 -9.11 -3.45
CA ASN A 275 -11.13 -9.49 -4.80
C ASN A 275 -12.32 -9.95 -5.67
N ASN A 276 -13.52 -10.15 -5.11
CA ASN A 276 -14.70 -10.52 -5.91
C ASN A 276 -15.15 -9.32 -6.78
N PRO A 277 -15.23 -9.47 -8.12
CA PRO A 277 -15.53 -8.38 -9.04
C PRO A 277 -16.92 -7.76 -8.82
N GLU A 278 -17.93 -8.55 -8.44
CA GLU A 278 -19.26 -8.05 -8.12
C GLU A 278 -19.23 -7.17 -6.86
N ARG A 279 -18.50 -7.61 -5.83
CA ARG A 279 -18.30 -6.81 -4.61
C ARG A 279 -17.46 -5.56 -4.85
N VAL A 280 -16.51 -5.61 -5.77
CA VAL A 280 -15.76 -4.42 -6.24
C VAL A 280 -16.72 -3.44 -6.91
N ALA A 281 -17.52 -3.90 -7.88
CA ALA A 281 -18.48 -3.08 -8.60
C ALA A 281 -19.54 -2.47 -7.66
N GLN A 282 -20.08 -3.26 -6.73
CA GLN A 282 -21.02 -2.77 -5.71
C GLN A 282 -20.37 -1.69 -4.83
N ARG A 283 -19.15 -1.91 -4.31
CA ARG A 283 -18.45 -0.89 -3.51
C ARG A 283 -18.20 0.38 -4.30
N ALA A 284 -17.77 0.24 -5.55
CA ALA A 284 -17.55 1.36 -6.46
C ALA A 284 -18.83 2.15 -6.71
N MET A 285 -19.98 1.49 -6.76
CA MET A 285 -21.29 2.13 -6.97
C MET A 285 -21.82 2.82 -5.70
N TYR A 286 -21.78 2.16 -4.54
CA TYR A 286 -22.43 2.65 -3.32
C TYR A 286 -21.57 3.59 -2.48
N ARG A 287 -20.24 3.45 -2.51
CA ARG A 287 -19.33 4.26 -1.69
C ARG A 287 -18.12 4.79 -2.47
N PRO A 288 -18.31 5.42 -3.64
CA PRO A 288 -17.20 5.93 -4.45
C PRO A 288 -16.37 6.99 -3.72
N ARG A 289 -17.01 7.82 -2.88
CA ARG A 289 -16.34 8.87 -2.11
C ARG A 289 -15.44 8.35 -1.00
N SER A 290 -15.63 7.10 -0.59
CA SER A 290 -14.82 6.45 0.44
C SER A 290 -13.61 5.73 -0.13
N ILE A 291 -13.41 5.72 -1.45
CA ILE A 291 -12.28 5.08 -2.12
C ILE A 291 -11.37 6.16 -2.69
N VAL A 292 -10.10 6.11 -2.32
CA VAL A 292 -9.07 7.03 -2.78
C VAL A 292 -7.85 6.23 -3.24
N PHE A 293 -7.35 6.58 -4.41
CA PHE A 293 -6.09 6.09 -4.97
C PHE A 293 -5.01 7.13 -4.76
N PHE A 294 -3.82 6.68 -4.39
CA PHE A 294 -2.62 7.48 -4.32
C PHE A 294 -1.60 6.88 -5.27
N THR A 295 -1.20 7.65 -6.26
CA THR A 295 -0.19 7.24 -7.23
C THR A 295 1.03 8.14 -7.14
N ARG A 296 2.18 7.62 -7.57
CA ARG A 296 3.36 8.45 -7.80
C ARG A 296 3.22 9.17 -9.14
N ASP A 297 3.13 10.49 -9.09
CA ASP A 297 3.32 11.35 -10.26
C ASP A 297 4.57 12.22 -10.00
N PRO A 298 5.68 11.99 -10.71
CA PRO A 298 6.93 12.70 -10.47
C PRO A 298 6.83 14.21 -10.74
N ALA A 299 5.94 14.65 -11.63
CA ALA A 299 5.74 16.08 -11.90
C ALA A 299 5.01 16.76 -10.74
N MET A 300 3.96 16.12 -10.22
CA MET A 300 3.17 16.64 -9.10
C MET A 300 3.91 16.55 -7.76
N GLN A 301 4.79 15.55 -7.60
CA GLN A 301 5.68 15.44 -6.44
C GLN A 301 6.62 16.64 -6.30
N LYS A 302 7.23 17.08 -7.40
CA LYS A 302 8.09 18.28 -7.41
C LYS A 302 7.28 19.53 -7.05
N LEU A 303 6.07 19.66 -7.59
CA LEU A 303 5.20 20.80 -7.32
C LEU A 303 4.78 20.92 -5.84
N ASP A 304 4.40 19.80 -5.19
CA ASP A 304 4.05 19.79 -3.76
C ASP A 304 5.26 20.10 -2.87
N GLN A 305 6.44 19.56 -3.22
CA GLN A 305 7.69 19.85 -2.50
C GLN A 305 8.08 21.34 -2.62
N GLU A 306 8.00 21.92 -3.82
CA GLU A 306 8.25 23.34 -4.04
C GLU A 306 7.26 24.23 -3.29
N LYS A 307 5.97 23.88 -3.29
CA LYS A 307 4.94 24.62 -2.54
C LYS A 307 5.21 24.60 -1.04
N LYS A 308 5.53 23.43 -0.47
CA LYS A 308 5.90 23.28 0.94
C LYS A 308 7.19 24.03 1.30
N GLN A 309 8.18 24.05 0.41
CA GLN A 309 9.40 24.85 0.61
C GLN A 309 9.11 26.35 0.62
N ARG A 310 8.24 26.84 -0.27
CA ARG A 310 7.81 28.25 -0.29
C ARG A 310 7.03 28.64 0.96
N GLU A 311 6.14 27.77 1.44
CA GLU A 311 5.38 28.01 2.68
C GLU A 311 6.27 27.98 3.92
N ARG A 312 7.25 27.08 3.99
CA ARG A 312 8.26 27.06 5.07
C ARG A 312 9.18 28.28 5.01
N GLY A 313 9.55 28.74 3.82
CA GLY A 313 10.32 29.97 3.62
C GLY A 313 9.57 31.21 4.13
N LYS A 314 8.26 31.29 3.88
CA LYS A 314 7.40 32.37 4.40
C LYS A 314 7.20 32.33 5.92
N LYS A 315 7.13 31.14 6.53
CA LYS A 315 7.05 31.00 8.00
C LYS A 315 8.37 31.30 8.72
N ARG A 316 9.51 31.19 8.03
CA ARG A 316 10.83 31.50 8.61
C ARG A 316 11.19 32.99 8.55
N SER A 317 10.35 33.81 7.90
CA SER A 317 10.49 35.25 7.76
C SER A 317 9.53 36.06 8.65
N GLU A 318 8.98 35.47 9.71
CA GLU A 318 8.39 36.27 10.81
C GLU A 318 9.50 36.66 11.80
N PRO A 319 9.62 37.95 12.17
CA PRO A 319 10.74 38.42 12.97
C PRO A 319 10.59 38.01 14.44
N VAL A 320 11.72 37.59 15.03
CA VAL A 320 11.87 37.30 16.46
C VAL A 320 11.61 38.58 17.27
N GLU A 321 10.57 38.55 18.11
CA GLU A 321 10.34 39.54 19.16
C GLU A 321 11.50 39.50 20.18
N GLY A 322 12.29 40.57 20.22
CA GLY A 322 13.14 40.92 21.36
C GLY A 322 12.41 41.89 22.31
N PRO A 323 12.72 41.92 23.62
CA PRO A 323 11.91 42.61 24.60
C PRO A 323 12.26 44.11 24.76
N ASN A 324 11.18 44.88 24.95
CA ASN A 324 11.01 46.18 25.61
C ASN A 324 11.15 47.52 24.85
N PRO A 325 10.34 48.53 25.26
CA PRO A 325 9.79 49.55 24.38
C PRO A 325 10.39 50.93 24.66
N ARG A 326 10.44 51.78 23.64
CA ARG A 326 10.60 53.22 23.84
C ARG A 326 9.54 53.99 23.07
N ALA A 327 8.72 54.67 23.85
CA ALA A 327 7.66 55.56 23.47
C ALA A 327 8.07 56.52 22.34
N ARG A 328 7.23 56.59 21.30
CA ARG A 328 7.18 57.75 20.41
C ARG A 328 5.76 58.27 20.37
N LYS A 329 5.65 59.51 20.83
CA LYS A 329 4.45 60.34 20.96
C LYS A 329 3.62 60.34 19.68
N ALA A 330 2.31 60.17 19.81
CA ALA A 330 1.34 60.54 18.80
C ALA A 330 1.37 62.07 18.62
N VAL A 331 1.74 62.53 17.43
CA VAL A 331 1.58 63.93 17.03
C VAL A 331 0.38 63.98 16.09
N MET A 332 -0.71 64.59 16.59
CA MET A 332 -1.84 65.02 15.77
C MET A 332 -1.34 65.91 14.64
N LYS A 333 -1.68 65.56 13.40
CA LYS A 333 -1.72 66.52 12.29
C LYS A 333 -3.17 66.78 11.97
N ASP A 334 -3.71 67.82 12.60
CA ASP A 334 -4.86 68.55 12.08
C ASP A 334 -4.52 69.06 10.68
N ARG A 335 -5.35 68.70 9.71
CA ARG A 335 -5.47 69.46 8.46
C ARG A 335 -6.95 69.75 8.24
N GLY A 336 -7.26 71.01 8.51
CA GLY A 336 -8.58 71.61 8.45
C GLY A 336 -9.20 71.56 7.06
N ARG A 337 -10.53 71.56 7.09
CA ARG A 337 -11.42 71.76 5.96
C ARG A 337 -11.26 73.20 5.45
N ASP A 338 -11.14 73.32 4.15
CA ASP A 338 -11.23 74.59 3.42
C ASP A 338 -12.69 75.09 3.47
N ILE A 339 -12.91 76.25 4.10
CA ILE A 339 -14.22 76.93 4.18
C ILE A 339 -14.25 78.17 3.24
N SER A 340 -13.27 78.28 2.34
CA SER A 340 -13.13 79.45 1.46
C SER A 340 -14.13 79.50 0.29
N THR A 341 -15.05 78.54 0.15
CA THR A 341 -16.05 78.51 -0.94
C THR A 341 -17.52 78.64 -0.49
N THR A 342 -17.81 78.87 0.80
CA THR A 342 -19.20 78.94 1.31
C THR A 342 -19.62 80.28 1.92
N LEU A 343 -18.82 81.35 1.76
CA LEU A 343 -19.16 82.69 2.28
C LEU A 343 -19.24 83.80 1.21
N ASN A 344 -19.59 83.44 -0.03
CA ASN A 344 -19.99 84.42 -1.07
C ASN A 344 -21.50 84.42 -1.36
N ALA A 345 -22.33 84.10 -0.36
CA ALA A 345 -23.79 84.10 -0.50
C ALA A 345 -24.53 85.05 0.47
N PHE A 346 -23.83 86.02 1.08
CA PHE A 346 -24.47 86.97 2.00
C PHE A 346 -24.04 88.45 1.87
N PHE A 347 -23.46 88.85 0.73
CA PHE A 347 -23.39 90.27 0.34
C PHE A 347 -23.71 90.43 -1.14
#